data_AF-A0A1Z8XYX7-F1
#
_entry.id   AF-A0A1Z8XYX7-F1
#
_cell.length_a   1.000
_cell.length_b   1.000
_cell.length_c   1.000
_cell.angle_alpha   90.00
_cell.angle_beta   90.00
_cell.angle_gamma   90.00
#
_symmetry.space_group_name_H-M   'P 1'
#
loop_
_entity.id
_entity.type
_entity.pdbx_description
1 polymer ?
#
loop_
_entity_poly.entity_id
_entity_poly.type
_entity_poly.pdbx_seq_one_letter_code
_entity_poly.pdbx_strand_id
1 'polypeptide(L)' 'MITETLSLIAEINGSITLGLAGLGAGIGIGLVGLGASQATGRNPGAAGKILTISIVAMALAEAIAIYGLILAFQGN' A
#
# COMPACT_ATOMS: atom_id res chain seq x y z
N MET A 1 23.79 -17.78 -20.31
CA MET A 1 24.39 -18.10 -19.00
C MET A 1 24.46 -16.88 -18.06
N ILE A 2 25.41 -15.93 -18.19
CA ILE A 2 25.50 -14.78 -17.26
C ILE A 2 24.26 -13.87 -17.30
N THR A 3 23.74 -13.60 -18.51
CA THR A 3 22.55 -12.76 -18.69
C THR A 3 21.28 -13.37 -18.11
N GLU A 4 21.11 -14.69 -18.22
CA GLU A 4 19.95 -15.42 -17.66
C GLU A 4 19.97 -15.45 -16.12
N THR A 5 21.16 -15.58 -15.53
CA THR A 5 21.30 -15.49 -14.07
C THR A 5 21.02 -14.08 -13.55
N LEU A 6 21.35 -13.04 -14.33
CA LEU A 6 21.05 -11.65 -13.97
C LEU A 6 19.55 -11.37 -13.97
N SER A 7 18.82 -11.86 -14.98
CA SER A 7 17.36 -11.70 -15.07
C SER A 7 16.64 -12.41 -13.92
N LEU A 8 17.09 -13.61 -13.52
CA LEU A 8 16.49 -14.34 -12.42
C LEU A 8 16.61 -13.59 -11.07
N ILE A 9 17.78 -12.97 -10.82
CA ILE A 9 18.03 -12.20 -9.59
C ILE A 9 17.19 -10.91 -9.56
N ALA A 10 17.05 -10.23 -10.70
CA ALA A 10 16.23 -9.02 -10.82
C ALA A 10 14.74 -9.33 -10.51
N GLU A 11 14.21 -10.44 -11.05
CA GLU A 11 12.81 -10.84 -10.89
C GLU A 11 12.48 -11.20 -9.42
N ILE A 12 13.40 -11.88 -8.72
CA ILE A 12 13.25 -12.20 -7.29
C ILE A 12 13.21 -10.92 -6.45
N ASN A 13 14.09 -9.95 -6.73
CA ASN A 13 14.12 -8.68 -6.00
C ASN A 13 12.86 -7.83 -6.21
N GLY A 14 12.34 -7.77 -7.45
CA GLY A 14 11.10 -7.05 -7.77
C GLY A 14 9.88 -7.63 -7.03
N SER A 15 9.75 -8.96 -7.01
CA SER A 15 8.65 -9.66 -6.35
C SER A 15 8.64 -9.45 -4.83
N ILE A 16 9.80 -9.51 -4.17
CA ILE A 16 9.92 -9.27 -2.72
C ILE A 16 9.60 -7.81 -2.37
N THR A 17 10.12 -6.86 -3.16
CA THR A 17 9.91 -5.42 -2.92
C THR A 17 8.42 -5.07 -3.01
N LEU A 18 7.74 -5.56 -4.05
CA LEU A 18 6.31 -5.35 -4.21
C LEU A 18 5.49 -6.03 -3.10
N GLY A 19 5.84 -7.27 -2.73
CA GLY A 19 5.16 -7.99 -1.66
C GLY A 19 5.24 -7.29 -0.30
N LEU A 20 6.42 -6.77 0.06
CA LEU A 20 6.62 -6.02 1.31
C LEU A 20 5.91 -4.66 1.29
N ALA A 21 5.97 -3.94 0.17
CA ALA A 21 5.28 -2.66 0.02
C ALA A 21 3.75 -2.83 0.11
N GLY A 22 3.21 -3.85 -0.55
CA GLY A 22 1.79 -4.19 -0.50
C GLY A 22 1.33 -4.63 0.89
N LEU A 23 2.15 -5.41 1.62
CA LEU A 23 1.85 -5.79 3.00
C LEU A 23 1.75 -4.57 3.93
N GLY A 24 2.72 -3.65 3.83
CA GLY A 24 2.72 -2.42 4.62
C GLY A 24 1.50 -1.53 4.33
N ALA A 25 1.18 -1.31 3.06
CA ALA A 25 0.01 -0.54 2.65
C ALA A 25 -1.30 -1.19 3.12
N GLY A 26 -1.45 -2.50 2.95
CA GLY A 26 -2.62 -3.25 3.38
C GLY A 26 -2.88 -3.14 4.89
N ILE A 27 -1.83 -3.25 5.71
CA ILE A 27 -1.94 -3.06 7.16
C ILE A 27 -2.34 -1.60 7.48
N GLY A 28 -1.70 -0.62 6.85
CA GLY A 28 -2.02 0.79 7.05
C GLY A 28 -3.48 1.13 6.73
N ILE A 29 -3.97 0.68 5.58
CA ILE A 29 -5.35 0.87 5.15
C ILE A 29 -6.33 0.17 6.10
N GLY A 30 -6.02 -1.06 6.51
CA GLY A 30 -6.84 -1.80 7.47
C GLY A 30 -7.00 -1.06 8.81
N LEU A 31 -5.92 -0.47 9.33
CA LEU A 31 -5.96 0.32 10.57
C LEU A 31 -6.76 1.61 10.40
N VAL A 32 -6.63 2.31 9.26
CA VAL A 32 -7.45 3.50 8.96
C VAL A 32 -8.93 3.12 8.88
N GLY A 33 -9.27 2.02 8.19
CA GLY A 33 -10.64 1.54 8.08
C GLY A 33 -11.25 1.16 9.43
N LEU A 34 -10.48 0.51 10.30
CA LEU A 34 -10.88 0.17 11.66
C LEU A 34 -11.19 1.44 12.48
N GLY A 35 -10.29 2.43 12.44
CA GLY A 35 -10.48 3.71 13.14
C GLY A 35 -11.69 4.49 12.61
N ALA A 36 -11.84 4.55 11.29
CA ALA A 36 -12.95 5.23 10.62
C ALA A 36 -14.30 4.62 10.98
N SER A 37 -14.39 3.28 11.01
CA SER A 37 -15.60 2.54 11.35
C SER A 37 -16.02 2.81 12.80
N GLN A 38 -15.07 2.77 13.73
CA GLN A 38 -15.34 3.08 15.14
C GLN A 38 -15.74 4.54 15.36
N ALA A 39 -15.07 5.49 14.69
CA ALA A 39 -15.39 6.91 14.79
C ALA A 39 -16.80 7.20 14.24
N THR A 40 -17.15 6.57 13.12
CA THR A 40 -18.47 6.72 12.49
C THR A 40 -19.57 6.11 13.36
N GLY A 41 -19.33 4.94 13.94
CA GLY A 41 -20.28 4.31 14.87
C GLY A 41 -20.53 5.15 16.13
N ARG A 42 -19.50 5.84 16.64
CA ARG A 42 -19.63 6.74 17.81
C ARG A 42 -20.25 8.09 17.46
N ASN A 43 -20.02 8.61 16.26
CA ASN A 43 -20.56 9.89 15.80
C ASN A 43 -21.06 9.82 14.34
N PRO A 44 -22.29 9.31 14.12
CA PRO A 44 -22.84 9.14 12.78
C PRO A 44 -22.99 10.46 12.01
N GLY A 45 -23.23 11.57 12.71
CA GLY A 45 -23.35 12.90 12.10
C GLY A 45 -22.04 13.42 11.48
N ALA A 46 -20.90 12.82 11.84
CA ALA A 46 -19.59 13.18 11.29
C ALA A 46 -19.11 12.24 10.17
N ALA A 47 -19.93 11.26 9.74
CA ALA A 47 -19.53 10.22 8.78
C ALA A 47 -18.85 10.76 7.51
N GLY A 48 -19.40 11.85 6.93
CA GLY A 48 -18.82 12.47 5.74
C GLY A 48 -17.42 13.02 5.96
N LYS A 49 -17.18 13.71 7.09
CA LYS A 49 -15.86 14.27 7.44
C LYS A 49 -14.85 13.15 7.72
N ILE A 50 -15.28 12.10 8.41
CA ILE A 50 -14.47 10.91 8.69
C ILE A 50 -14.07 10.24 7.39
N LEU A 51 -15.02 10.00 6.47
CA LEU A 51 -14.74 9.42 5.16
C LEU A 51 -13.69 10.25 4.39
N THR A 52 -13.83 11.57 4.34
CA THR A 52 -12.88 12.44 3.63
C THR A 52 -11.46 12.29 4.17
N ILE A 53 -11.26 12.36 5.50
CA ILE A 53 -9.91 12.22 6.06
C ILE A 53 -9.37 10.80 5.95
N SER A 54 -10.23 9.79 6.04
CA SER A 54 -9.85 8.39 5.85
C SER A 54 -9.38 8.12 4.42
N ILE A 55 -10.03 8.68 3.40
CA ILE A 55 -9.58 8.54 2.00
C ILE A 55 -8.17 9.13 1.83
N VAL A 56 -7.92 10.32 2.40
CA VAL A 56 -6.58 10.95 2.33
C VAL A 56 -5.54 10.08 3.03
N ALA A 57 -5.83 9.56 4.21
CA ALA A 57 -4.92 8.69 4.95
C ALA A 57 -4.66 7.36 4.20
N MET A 58 -5.70 6.74 3.62
CA MET A 58 -5.56 5.53 2.80
C MET A 58 -4.73 5.81 1.54
N ALA A 59 -4.93 6.94 0.86
CA ALA A 59 -4.14 7.31 -0.30
C ALA A 59 -2.65 7.51 0.02
N LEU A 60 -2.35 8.10 1.18
CA LEU A 60 -0.96 8.24 1.66
C LEU A 60 -0.33 6.89 2.01
N ALA A 61 -1.10 5.97 2.61
CA ALA A 61 -0.64 4.61 2.87
C ALA A 61 -0.38 3.84 1.57
N GLU A 62 -1.27 3.99 0.57
CA GLU A 62 -1.17 3.32 -0.73
C GLU A 62 -0.02 3.86 -1.60
N ALA A 63 0.39 5.12 -1.41
CA ALA A 63 1.51 5.71 -2.14
C ALA A 63 2.82 4.89 -2.02
N ILE A 64 3.03 4.23 -0.87
CA ILE A 64 4.19 3.36 -0.63
C ILE A 64 4.11 2.10 -1.50
N ALA A 65 2.93 1.50 -1.63
CA ALA A 65 2.71 0.35 -2.51
C ALA A 65 2.92 0.72 -3.98
N ILE A 66 2.50 1.92 -4.40
CA ILE A 66 2.75 2.42 -5.76
C ILE A 66 4.24 2.59 -6.03
N TYR A 67 5.03 3.11 -5.08
CA TYR A 67 6.49 3.15 -5.26
C TYR A 67 7.10 1.75 -5.38
N GLY A 68 6.65 0.78 -4.58
CA GLY A 68 7.06 -0.62 -4.72
C GLY A 68 6.72 -1.21 -6.08
N LEU A 69 5.53 -0.89 -6.61
CA LEU A 69 5.06 -1.29 -7.94
C LEU A 69 5.92 -0.68 -9.05
N ILE A 70 6.24 0.61 -8.95
CA ILE A 70 7.11 1.30 -9.91
C ILE A 70 8.48 0.64 -9.93
N LEU A 71 9.09 0.39 -8.76
CA LEU A 71 10.39 -0.26 -8.68
C LEU A 71 10.37 -1.69 -9.22
N ALA A 72 9.28 -2.44 -8.98
CA ALA A 72 9.13 -3.80 -9.48
C ALA A 72 8.99 -3.88 -11.01
N PHE A 73 8.45 -2.84 -11.67
CA PHE A 73 8.26 -2.83 -13.13
C PHE A 73 9.23 -1.92 -13.91
N GLN A 74 9.87 -0.95 -13.28
CA GLN A 74 10.90 -0.08 -13.89
C GLN A 74 12.33 -0.47 -13.52
N GLY A 75 12.54 -1.36 -12.53
CA GLY A 75 13.85 -1.86 -12.16
C GLY A 75 14.42 -2.82 -13.20
N ASN A 76 15.07 -2.27 -14.24
CA ASN A 76 16.02 -2.97 -15.11
C ASN A 76 17.36 -2.24 -15.09
#